data_AF-A0A1J4VYU4-F1
#
_entry.id   AF-A0A1J4VYU4-F1
#
_cell.length_a   1.000
_cell.length_b   1.000
_cell.length_c   1.000
_cell.angle_alpha   90.00
_cell.angle_beta   90.00
_cell.angle_gamma   90.00
#
_symmetry.space_group_name_H-M   'P 1'
#
loop_
_entity.id
_entity.type
_entity.pdbx_description
1 polymer ?
#
loop_
_entity_poly.entity_id
_entity_poly.type
_entity_poly.pdbx_seq_one_letter_code
_entity_poly.pdbx_strand_id
1 'polypeptide(L)'
;MRRYLIILICIFVLTGCAIGGRAKQSRFNAYKLIQVSMGLSKDQVQASLGKPNAVRQAAKSKEGETIEIWEYIETGSFWRGKTEEAYAVYFKDGLVYKWGRPKDWIYKP
;
A
#
# COMPACT_ATOMS: atom_id res chain seq x y z
N MET A 1 7.63 -20.93 47.80
CA MET A 1 8.28 -19.77 47.13
C MET A 1 9.01 -20.15 45.84
N ARG A 2 9.88 -21.17 45.83
CA ARG A 2 10.66 -21.61 44.64
C ARG A 2 9.82 -22.05 43.42
N ARG A 3 8.62 -22.60 43.63
CA ARG A 3 7.67 -23.01 42.57
C ARG A 3 7.00 -21.82 41.85
N TYR A 4 6.72 -20.73 42.57
CA TYR A 4 6.12 -19.51 42.00
C TYR A 4 7.13 -18.71 41.16
N LEU A 5 8.42 -18.80 41.51
CA LEU A 5 9.51 -18.17 40.76
C LEU A 5 9.66 -18.76 39.35
N ILE A 6 9.50 -20.09 39.22
CA ILE A 6 9.59 -20.79 37.93
C ILE A 6 8.39 -20.42 37.03
N ILE A 7 7.19 -20.33 37.60
CA ILE A 7 5.98 -19.95 36.86
C ILE A 7 6.08 -18.51 36.34
N LEU A 8 6.62 -17.57 37.13
CA LEU A 8 6.81 -16.19 36.71
C LEU A 8 7.84 -16.04 35.57
N ILE A 9 8.89 -16.87 35.55
CA ILE A 9 9.88 -16.88 34.47
C ILE A 9 9.27 -17.41 33.17
N CYS A 10 8.43 -18.45 33.22
CA CYS A 10 7.74 -18.97 32.02
C CYS A 10 6.77 -17.95 31.40
N ILE A 11 6.11 -17.12 32.21
CA ILE A 11 5.21 -16.06 31.72
C ILE A 11 6.00 -14.96 30.99
N PHE A 12 7.22 -14.66 31.44
CA PHE A 12 8.06 -13.61 30.84
C PHE A 12 8.68 -14.01 29.50
N VAL A 13 8.86 -15.31 29.24
CA VAL A 13 9.43 -15.83 27.97
C VAL A 13 8.37 -15.88 26.86
N LEU A 14 7.08 -16.03 27.20
CA LEU A 14 6.00 -16.14 26.21
C LEU A 14 5.48 -14.79 25.69
N THR A 15 5.78 -13.67 26.35
CA THR A 15 5.40 -12.32 25.90
C THR A 15 6.41 -11.67 24.94
N GLY A 16 7.50 -12.37 24.57
CA GLY A 16 8.57 -11.84 23.71
C GLY A 16 8.32 -11.85 22.19
N CYS A 17 7.22 -12.40 21.68
CA CYS A 17 7.07 -12.64 20.22
C CYS A 17 6.46 -11.50 19.38
N ALA A 18 6.18 -10.32 19.92
CA ALA A 18 5.50 -9.26 19.16
C ALA A 18 6.33 -8.01 18.86
N ILE A 19 7.65 -8.03 19.09
CA ILE A 19 8.51 -6.86 18.82
C ILE A 19 9.36 -7.12 17.57
N GLY A 20 9.05 -6.41 16.48
CA GLY A 20 10.08 -6.07 15.50
C GLY A 20 9.81 -6.38 14.04
N GLY A 21 8.58 -6.67 13.62
CA GLY A 21 8.24 -6.64 12.21
C GLY A 21 8.00 -5.21 11.70
N ARG A 22 9.00 -4.32 11.72
CA ARG A 22 8.91 -3.11 10.87
C ARG A 22 8.91 -3.60 9.43
N ALA A 23 7.72 -3.80 8.87
CA ALA A 23 7.56 -4.10 7.46
C ALA A 23 8.31 -3.01 6.70
N LYS A 24 9.47 -3.37 6.14
CA LYS A 24 10.28 -2.48 5.32
C LYS A 24 9.40 -2.10 4.15
N GLN A 25 8.81 -0.90 4.19
CA GLN A 25 7.90 -0.45 3.15
C GLN A 25 8.70 -0.48 1.85
N SER A 26 8.31 -1.42 0.98
CA SER A 26 8.94 -1.60 -0.33
C SER A 26 8.93 -0.26 -1.03
N ARG A 27 10.10 0.24 -1.43
CA ARG A 27 10.19 1.45 -2.24
C ARG A 27 9.48 1.14 -3.57
N PHE A 28 8.38 1.83 -3.80
CA PHE A 28 7.69 1.80 -5.08
C PHE A 28 8.62 2.37 -6.17
N ASN A 29 8.52 1.81 -7.38
CA ASN A 29 9.25 2.26 -8.56
C ASN A 29 8.24 2.36 -9.71
N ALA A 30 8.17 3.51 -10.37
CA ALA A 30 7.16 3.79 -11.39
C ALA A 30 7.22 2.84 -12.58
N TYR A 31 8.40 2.27 -12.89
CA TYR A 31 8.54 1.28 -13.97
C TYR A 31 7.66 0.05 -13.75
N LYS A 32 7.35 -0.31 -12.49
CA LYS A 32 6.48 -1.46 -12.17
C LYS A 32 5.03 -1.25 -12.60
N LEU A 33 4.60 -0.01 -12.89
CA LEU A 33 3.25 0.25 -13.40
C LEU A 33 2.99 -0.40 -14.75
N ILE A 34 4.03 -0.77 -15.52
CA ILE A 34 3.88 -1.53 -16.76
C ILE A 34 3.26 -2.93 -16.52
N GLN A 35 3.34 -3.44 -15.29
CA GLN A 35 2.78 -4.73 -14.90
C GLN A 35 1.30 -4.63 -14.49
N VAL A 36 0.77 -3.40 -14.40
CA VAL A 36 -0.65 -3.17 -14.08
C VAL A 36 -1.45 -3.19 -15.37
N SER A 37 -2.60 -3.84 -15.33
CA SER A 37 -3.52 -3.94 -16.47
C SER A 37 -4.96 -3.88 -15.96
N MET A 38 -5.88 -3.52 -16.84
CA MET A 38 -7.31 -3.54 -16.52
C MET A 38 -7.73 -4.96 -16.11
N GLY A 39 -8.62 -5.05 -15.13
CA GLY A 39 -9.16 -6.32 -14.62
C GLY A 39 -8.28 -7.04 -13.61
N LEU A 40 -7.07 -6.54 -13.28
CA LEU A 40 -6.28 -7.14 -12.21
C LEU A 40 -6.97 -6.96 -10.85
N SER A 41 -6.88 -7.99 -10.01
CA SER A 41 -7.33 -7.92 -8.62
C SER A 41 -6.35 -7.15 -7.72
N LYS A 42 -6.83 -6.73 -6.54
CA LYS A 42 -6.00 -6.07 -5.52
C LYS A 42 -4.77 -6.90 -5.12
N ASP A 43 -4.92 -8.22 -5.00
CA ASP A 43 -3.82 -9.12 -4.63
C ASP A 43 -2.76 -9.19 -5.72
N GLN A 44 -3.17 -9.23 -6.99
CA GLN A 44 -2.25 -9.21 -8.13
C GLN A 44 -1.52 -7.87 -8.23
N VAL A 45 -2.21 -6.75 -8.00
CA VAL A 45 -1.56 -5.42 -7.96
C VAL A 45 -0.57 -5.33 -6.81
N GLN A 46 -0.93 -5.83 -5.63
CA GLN A 46 -0.02 -5.84 -4.48
C GLN A 46 1.20 -6.73 -4.71
N ALA A 47 1.04 -7.86 -5.42
CA ALA A 47 2.16 -8.72 -5.81
C ALA A 47 3.12 -8.00 -6.77
N SER A 48 2.61 -7.22 -7.72
CA SER A 48 3.42 -6.48 -8.70
C SER A 48 4.08 -5.23 -8.10
N LEU A 49 3.28 -4.36 -7.46
CA LEU A 49 3.71 -3.04 -7.02
C LEU A 49 4.22 -3.00 -5.57
N GLY A 50 3.81 -3.97 -4.75
CA GLY A 50 3.99 -3.93 -3.30
C GLY A 50 2.84 -3.23 -2.59
N LYS A 51 3.04 -2.90 -1.31
CA LYS A 51 2.01 -2.24 -0.50
C LYS A 51 1.86 -0.77 -0.92
N PRO A 52 0.62 -0.26 -1.06
CA PRO A 52 0.40 1.15 -1.34
C PRO A 52 0.85 2.03 -0.16
N ASN A 53 1.16 3.29 -0.46
CA ASN A 53 1.44 4.32 0.54
C ASN A 53 0.17 4.74 1.28
N ALA A 54 -0.96 4.82 0.58
CA ALA A 54 -2.26 5.09 1.16
C ALA A 54 -3.37 4.37 0.38
N VAL A 55 -4.46 4.05 1.07
CA VAL A 55 -5.70 3.53 0.48
C VAL A 55 -6.82 4.50 0.80
N ARG A 56 -7.52 4.97 -0.22
CA ARG A 56 -8.67 5.87 -0.10
C ARG A 56 -9.87 5.17 -0.72
N GLN A 57 -10.85 4.81 0.08
CA GLN A 57 -12.15 4.43 -0.46
C GLN A 57 -12.87 5.69 -0.90
N ALA A 58 -13.11 5.82 -2.20
CA ALA A 58 -14.04 6.80 -2.71
C ALA A 58 -15.46 6.30 -2.38
N ALA A 59 -16.28 7.23 -1.89
CA ALA A 59 -17.69 6.99 -1.63
C ALA A 59 -18.37 6.33 -2.84
N LYS A 60 -19.40 5.51 -2.58
CA LYS A 60 -20.18 4.84 -3.61
C LYS A 60 -20.52 5.83 -4.73
N SER A 61 -20.24 5.46 -5.98
CA SER A 61 -20.65 6.24 -7.16
C SER A 61 -22.16 6.49 -7.11
N LYS A 62 -22.64 7.45 -7.92
CA LYS A 62 -24.09 7.65 -8.11
C LYS A 62 -24.78 6.35 -8.58
N GLU A 63 -24.07 5.45 -9.26
CA GLU A 63 -24.57 4.13 -9.65
C GLU A 63 -24.39 3.03 -8.58
N GLY A 64 -23.92 3.36 -7.38
CA GLY A 64 -23.72 2.38 -6.28
C GLY A 64 -22.39 1.63 -6.31
N GLU A 65 -21.56 1.89 -7.32
CA GLU A 65 -20.26 1.23 -7.52
C GLU A 65 -19.25 1.69 -6.44
N THR A 66 -18.48 0.75 -5.90
CA THR A 66 -17.45 1.09 -4.91
C THR A 66 -16.13 1.37 -5.63
N ILE A 67 -15.65 2.61 -5.53
CA ILE A 67 -14.36 3.02 -6.09
C ILE A 67 -13.33 3.02 -4.97
N GLU A 68 -12.24 2.30 -5.13
CA GLU A 68 -11.12 2.28 -4.19
C GLU A 68 -9.87 2.79 -4.91
N ILE A 69 -9.10 3.66 -4.26
CA ILE A 69 -7.93 4.31 -4.85
C ILE A 69 -6.73 3.93 -4.00
N TRP A 70 -5.72 3.34 -4.62
CA TRP A 70 -4.44 3.03 -4.00
C TRP A 70 -3.41 4.03 -4.49
N GLU A 71 -2.78 4.73 -3.56
CA GLU A 71 -1.77 5.75 -3.85
C GLU A 71 -0.36 5.18 -3.63
N TYR A 72 0.54 5.49 -4.56
CA TYR A 72 1.95 5.09 -4.55
C TYR A 72 2.83 6.33 -4.73
N ILE A 73 3.92 6.41 -3.98
CA ILE A 73 4.87 7.53 -4.05
C ILE A 73 6.24 6.98 -4.44
N GLU A 74 6.77 7.46 -5.56
CA GLU A 74 8.15 7.26 -5.93
C GLU A 74 8.99 8.43 -5.38
N THR A 75 9.91 8.12 -4.48
CA THR A 75 10.85 9.09 -3.94
C THR A 75 12.20 8.93 -4.63
N GLY A 76 12.62 9.95 -5.37
CA GLY A 76 13.94 10.07 -5.97
C GLY A 76 14.82 11.06 -5.22
N SER A 77 16.12 10.99 -5.49
CA SER A 77 17.09 11.99 -5.06
C SER A 77 17.98 12.31 -6.24
N PHE A 78 18.05 13.59 -6.60
CA PHE A 78 18.91 14.10 -7.65
C PHE A 78 19.78 15.22 -7.08
N TRP A 79 20.80 15.67 -7.82
CA TRP A 79 21.85 16.60 -7.35
C TRP A 79 21.37 17.94 -6.74
N ARG A 80 20.06 18.25 -6.78
CA ARG A 80 19.42 19.51 -6.37
C ARG A 80 18.28 19.28 -5.37
N GLY A 81 18.03 18.05 -4.93
CA GLY A 81 16.98 17.78 -3.93
C GLY A 81 16.30 16.43 -4.07
N LYS A 82 15.29 16.23 -3.22
CA LYS A 82 14.38 15.08 -3.27
C LYS A 82 13.26 15.36 -4.27
N THR A 83 12.93 14.36 -5.07
CA THR A 83 11.75 14.38 -5.94
C THR A 83 10.73 13.40 -5.40
N GLU A 84 9.46 13.79 -5.40
CA GLU A 84 8.36 12.90 -5.04
C GLU A 84 7.33 12.94 -6.17
N GLU A 85 7.07 11.78 -6.77
CA GLU A 85 6.04 11.62 -7.78
C GLU A 85 4.95 10.67 -7.26
N ALA A 86 3.70 11.13 -7.33
CA ALA A 86 2.54 10.35 -6.91
C ALA A 86 1.91 9.63 -8.12
N TYR A 87 1.54 8.38 -7.89
CA TYR A 87 0.83 7.50 -8.80
C TYR A 87 -0.39 6.92 -8.09
N ALA A 88 -1.43 6.60 -8.85
CA ALA A 88 -2.64 6.01 -8.31
C ALA A 88 -3.13 4.85 -9.18
N VAL A 89 -3.68 3.83 -8.51
CA VAL A 89 -4.39 2.70 -9.11
C VAL A 89 -5.82 2.74 -8.60
N TYR A 90 -6.78 2.72 -9.52
CA TYR A 90 -8.20 2.81 -9.22
C TYR A 90 -8.85 1.47 -9.45
N PHE A 91 -9.60 1.04 -8.45
CA PHE A 91 -10.36 -0.19 -8.44
C PHE A 91 -11.84 0.11 -8.48
N LYS A 92 -12.54 -0.61 -9.35
CA LYS A 92 -13.99 -0.66 -9.41
C LYS A 92 -14.38 -2.10 -9.10
N ASP A 93 -15.17 -2.27 -8.05
CA ASP A 93 -15.59 -3.59 -7.54
C ASP A 93 -14.40 -4.54 -7.29
N GLY A 94 -13.28 -3.99 -6.81
CA GLY A 94 -12.06 -4.74 -6.49
C GLY A 94 -11.15 -5.05 -7.67
N LEU A 95 -11.49 -4.62 -8.89
CA LEU A 95 -10.70 -4.82 -10.11
C LEU A 95 -10.14 -3.50 -10.63
N VAL A 96 -8.90 -3.51 -11.13
CA VAL A 96 -8.28 -2.33 -11.73
C VAL A 96 -9.09 -1.86 -12.92
N TYR A 97 -9.53 -0.60 -12.89
CA TYR A 97 -10.14 0.04 -14.06
C TYR A 97 -9.24 1.12 -14.66
N LYS A 98 -8.32 1.70 -13.88
CA LYS A 98 -7.42 2.78 -14.33
C LYS A 98 -6.18 2.92 -13.44
N TRP A 99 -5.06 3.37 -13.99
CA TRP A 99 -3.85 3.70 -13.25
C TRP A 99 -2.99 4.73 -13.97
N GLY A 100 -2.14 5.45 -13.26
CA GLY A 100 -1.31 6.54 -13.80
C GLY A 100 -1.03 7.64 -12.77
N ARG A 101 -0.63 8.83 -13.22
CA ARG A 101 -0.43 9.98 -12.32
C ARG A 101 -1.79 10.63 -12.05
N PRO A 102 -2.09 11.05 -10.80
CA PRO A 102 -3.34 11.75 -10.50
C PRO A 102 -3.59 12.98 -11.39
N LYS A 103 -2.51 13.66 -11.79
CA LYS A 103 -2.55 14.83 -12.69
C LYS A 103 -3.04 14.51 -14.09
N ASP A 104 -2.89 13.27 -14.56
CA ASP A 104 -3.27 12.86 -15.91
C ASP A 104 -4.79 12.91 -16.12
N TRP A 105 -5.57 13.01 -15.04
CA TRP A 105 -7.04 12.98 -15.06
C TRP A 105 -7.67 14.21 -14.42
N ILE A 106 -6.87 15.21 -14.06
CA ILE A 106 -7.40 16.54 -13.81
C ILE A 106 -7.92 17.03 -15.16
N TYR A 107 -9.25 17.03 -15.31
CA TYR A 107 -9.95 17.55 -16.47
C TYR A 107 -9.42 18.96 -16.76
N LYS A 108 -8.76 19.15 -17.91
CA LYS A 108 -8.55 20.51 -18.42
C LYS A 108 -9.89 20.96 -19.00
N PRO A 109 -10.48 22.05 -18.50
CA PRO A 109 -11.73 22.59 -19.02
C PRO A 109 -11.61 22.95 -20.50
#